data_AF-K7AER0-F1
#
_entry.id   AF-K7AER0-F1
#
_cell.length_a   1.000
_cell.length_b   1.000
_cell.length_c   1.000
_cell.angle_alpha   90.00
_cell.angle_beta   90.00
_cell.angle_gamma   90.00
#
_symmetry.space_group_name_H-M   'P 1'
#
loop_
_entity.id
_entity.type
_entity.pdbx_description
1 polymer ?
#
loop_
_entity_poly.entity_id
_entity_poly.type
_entity_poly.pdbx_seq_one_letter_code
_entity_poly.pdbx_strand_id
1 'polypeptide(L)'
;QKAIHANTALNYPWTGCRTRTYNLRRFGDSPPSMLAHIKALVTTGIRIWLYSGDLGAMVPVTASKHSVEKLRLEVVKDWRPWSTAPGQDVGGYVIEYK
;
A
#
# COMPACT_ATOMS: atom_id res chain seq x y z
N GLN A 1 19.76 17.99 -11.86
CA GLN A 1 19.26 18.41 -10.53
C GLN A 1 19.06 19.92 -10.39
N LYS A 2 19.82 20.78 -11.11
CA LYS A 2 19.65 22.25 -11.10
C LYS A 2 18.20 22.74 -11.37
N ALA A 3 17.50 22.13 -12.33
CA ALA A 3 16.11 22.50 -12.67
C ALA A 3 15.09 22.22 -11.55
N ILE A 4 15.40 21.26 -10.65
CA ILE A 4 14.58 20.96 -9.46
C ILE A 4 15.26 21.46 -8.18
N HIS A 5 16.27 22.33 -8.31
CA HIS A 5 17.07 22.88 -7.21
C HIS A 5 17.63 21.84 -6.22
N ALA A 6 17.90 20.62 -6.69
CA ALA A 6 18.48 19.55 -5.87
C ALA A 6 20.01 19.47 -6.04
N ASN A 7 20.67 18.74 -5.12
CA ASN A 7 22.12 18.48 -5.11
C ASN A 7 22.96 19.77 -5.22
N THR A 8 22.74 20.67 -4.28
CA THR A 8 23.52 21.91 -4.15
C THR A 8 24.88 21.68 -3.50
N ALA A 9 25.06 20.58 -2.76
CA ALA A 9 26.30 20.24 -2.06
C ALA A 9 26.43 18.75 -1.64
N LEU A 10 25.74 17.80 -2.30
CA LEU A 10 25.88 16.39 -1.90
C LEU A 10 27.24 15.86 -2.34
N ASN A 11 27.94 15.16 -1.44
CA ASN A 11 29.20 14.48 -1.71
C ASN A 11 29.01 13.03 -2.23
N TYR A 12 27.78 12.66 -2.59
CA TYR A 12 27.43 11.35 -3.15
C TYR A 12 26.33 11.48 -4.22
N PRO A 13 26.28 10.55 -5.19
CA PRO A 13 25.22 10.54 -6.21
C PRO A 13 23.87 10.15 -5.62
N TRP A 14 22.79 10.62 -6.24
CA TRP A 14 21.45 10.15 -5.92
C TRP A 14 21.31 8.65 -6.23
N THR A 15 20.53 7.95 -5.41
CA THR A 15 20.20 6.52 -5.59
C THR A 15 18.76 6.28 -5.15
N GLY A 16 18.11 5.25 -5.71
CA GLY A 16 16.73 4.90 -5.35
C GLY A 16 16.57 4.44 -3.90
N CYS A 17 17.52 3.65 -3.40
CA CYS A 17 17.55 3.20 -2.00
C CYS A 17 18.99 3.16 -1.48
N ARG A 18 19.20 3.62 -0.23
CA ARG A 18 20.52 3.63 0.42
C ARG A 18 20.93 2.25 0.98
N THR A 19 20.69 1.17 0.24
CA THR A 19 20.83 -0.22 0.74
C THR A 19 22.24 -0.61 1.15
N ARG A 20 23.28 -0.01 0.55
CA ARG A 20 24.69 -0.33 0.87
C ARG A 20 25.21 0.29 2.15
N THR A 21 24.60 1.39 2.61
CA THR A 21 25.06 2.13 3.80
C THR A 21 23.99 2.23 4.89
N TYR A 22 22.77 1.80 4.60
CA TYR A 22 21.67 1.77 5.56
C TYR A 22 21.32 0.34 5.94
N ASN A 23 21.42 0.04 7.23
CA ASN A 23 21.14 -1.29 7.75
C ASN A 23 19.64 -1.45 8.03
N LEU A 24 18.93 -2.15 7.15
CA LEU A 24 17.51 -2.43 7.29
C LEU A 24 17.17 -3.27 8.54
N ARG A 25 18.13 -4.02 9.11
CA ARG A 25 17.93 -4.76 10.37
C ARG A 25 17.99 -3.88 11.61
N ARG A 26 18.47 -2.64 11.47
CA ARG A 26 18.43 -1.61 12.52
C ARG A 26 17.46 -0.48 12.16
N PHE A 27 16.50 -0.76 11.29
CA PHE A 27 15.33 0.10 11.18
C PHE A 27 14.68 0.14 12.57
N GLY A 28 14.26 1.32 13.02
CA GLY A 28 13.75 1.56 14.38
C GLY A 28 12.43 0.84 14.65
N ASP A 29 11.46 1.54 15.25
CA ASP A 29 10.18 0.93 15.61
C ASP A 29 9.44 0.41 14.37
N SER A 30 9.13 -0.90 14.38
CA SER A 30 8.43 -1.60 13.31
C SER A 30 7.36 -2.49 13.93
N PRO A 31 6.18 -1.95 14.28
CA PRO A 31 5.11 -2.74 14.87
C PRO A 31 4.73 -3.90 13.94
N PRO A 32 4.44 -5.10 14.49
CA PRO A 32 4.16 -6.28 13.69
C PRO A 32 2.82 -6.21 12.93
N SER A 33 1.99 -5.22 13.24
CA SER A 33 0.69 -5.03 12.60
C SER A 33 0.21 -3.58 12.67
N MET A 34 -0.48 -3.15 11.60
CA MET A 34 -1.19 -1.87 11.54
C MET A 34 -2.71 -2.01 11.71
N LEU A 35 -3.24 -3.22 11.90
CA LEU A 35 -4.68 -3.47 11.87
C LEU A 35 -5.46 -2.68 12.94
N ALA A 36 -4.92 -2.54 14.15
CA ALA A 36 -5.55 -1.75 15.21
C ALA A 36 -5.69 -0.26 14.81
N HIS A 37 -4.64 0.31 14.20
CA HIS A 37 -4.64 1.69 13.74
C HIS A 37 -5.60 1.90 12.57
N ILE A 38 -5.60 0.99 11.59
CA ILE A 38 -6.53 1.02 10.46
C ILE A 38 -7.98 0.96 10.97
N LYS A 39 -8.28 0.06 11.91
CA LYS A 39 -9.61 -0.04 12.51
C LYS A 39 -10.04 1.25 13.22
N ALA A 40 -9.14 1.89 13.97
CA ALA A 40 -9.41 3.17 14.61
C ALA A 40 -9.70 4.28 13.60
N LEU A 41 -8.96 4.35 12.49
CA LEU A 41 -9.18 5.35 11.43
C LEU A 41 -10.51 5.15 10.70
N VAL A 42 -10.94 3.90 10.49
CA VAL A 42 -12.26 3.61 9.92
C VAL A 42 -13.37 4.22 10.81
N THR A 43 -13.25 4.12 12.13
CA THR A 43 -14.27 4.66 13.05
C THR A 43 -14.38 6.19 13.05
N THR A 44 -13.36 6.91 12.58
CA THR A 44 -13.42 8.38 12.46
C THR A 44 -14.06 8.85 11.16
N GLY A 45 -14.51 7.92 10.30
CA GLY A 45 -15.07 8.24 8.98
C GLY A 45 -14.02 8.57 7.91
N ILE A 46 -12.73 8.31 8.16
CA ILE A 46 -11.69 8.45 7.15
C ILE A 46 -11.85 7.33 6.12
N ARG A 47 -11.94 7.70 4.84
CA ARG A 47 -12.00 6.75 3.74
C ARG A 47 -10.60 6.18 3.45
N ILE A 48 -10.46 4.86 3.53
CA ILE A 48 -9.21 4.15 3.28
C ILE A 48 -9.31 3.33 1.99
N TRP A 49 -8.31 3.47 1.12
CA TRP A 49 -8.13 2.61 -0.05
C TRP A 49 -6.86 1.77 0.11
N LEU A 50 -6.99 0.47 -0.10
CA LEU A 50 -5.88 -0.47 -0.16
C LEU A 50 -5.88 -1.13 -1.53
N TYR A 51 -4.75 -1.10 -2.23
CA TYR A 51 -4.57 -1.72 -3.54
C TYR A 51 -3.33 -2.59 -3.55
N SER A 52 -3.34 -3.64 -4.35
CA SER A 52 -2.23 -4.57 -4.53
C SER A 52 -2.18 -5.02 -5.98
N GLY A 53 -1.00 -4.98 -6.60
CA GLY A 53 -0.78 -5.71 -7.85
C GLY A 53 -0.83 -7.22 -7.58
N ASP A 54 -1.47 -7.97 -8.47
CA ASP A 54 -1.69 -9.41 -8.31
C ASP A 54 -0.46 -10.26 -8.66
N LEU A 55 0.47 -9.72 -9.45
CA LEU A 55 1.77 -10.32 -9.75
C LEU A 55 2.88 -9.98 -8.74
N GLY A 56 2.56 -9.24 -7.67
CA GLY A 56 3.51 -8.88 -6.62
C GLY A 56 3.90 -10.07 -5.75
N ALA A 57 5.17 -10.45 -5.72
CA ALA A 57 5.65 -11.58 -4.90
C ALA A 57 6.12 -11.19 -3.48
N MET A 58 6.66 -9.98 -3.30
CA MET A 58 7.22 -9.54 -2.01
C MET A 58 6.13 -9.30 -0.94
N VAL A 59 5.01 -8.71 -1.35
CA VAL A 59 3.80 -8.54 -0.55
C VAL A 59 2.61 -8.93 -1.43
N PRO A 60 2.22 -10.21 -1.45
CA PRO A 60 1.24 -10.71 -2.40
C PRO A 60 -0.19 -10.27 -2.05
N VAL A 61 -1.05 -10.24 -3.06
CA VAL A 61 -2.47 -9.88 -2.92
C VAL A 61 -3.19 -10.71 -1.86
N THR A 62 -2.80 -11.98 -1.71
CA THR A 62 -3.34 -12.90 -0.69
C THR A 62 -3.02 -12.44 0.74
N ALA A 63 -1.80 -11.93 0.99
CA ALA A 63 -1.41 -11.41 2.29
C ALA A 63 -2.18 -10.13 2.66
N SER A 64 -2.35 -9.23 1.69
CA SER A 64 -3.15 -8.01 1.84
C SER A 64 -4.61 -8.34 2.12
N LYS A 65 -5.21 -9.26 1.34
CA LYS A 65 -6.60 -9.70 1.52
C LYS A 65 -6.84 -10.32 2.90
N HIS A 66 -5.99 -11.25 3.34
CA HIS A 66 -6.07 -11.83 4.69
C HIS A 66 -5.92 -10.81 5.80
N SER A 67 -5.09 -9.77 5.60
CA SER A 67 -4.94 -8.70 6.59
C SER A 67 -6.23 -7.89 6.73
N VAL A 68 -6.89 -7.56 5.62
CA VAL A 68 -8.17 -6.85 5.63
C VAL A 68 -9.30 -7.69 6.24
N GLU A 69 -9.37 -8.98 5.92
CA GLU A 69 -10.37 -9.91 6.51
C GLU A 69 -10.29 -9.94 8.05
N LYS A 70 -9.09 -9.81 8.63
CA LYS A 70 -8.89 -9.74 10.08
C LYS A 70 -9.48 -8.48 10.73
N LEU A 71 -9.76 -7.42 9.97
CA LEU A 71 -10.45 -6.23 10.49
C LEU A 71 -11.91 -6.52 10.83
N ARG A 72 -12.51 -7.56 10.22
CA ARG A 72 -13.93 -7.95 10.37
C ARG A 72 -14.90 -6.80 10.08
N LEU A 73 -14.61 -6.05 9.02
CA LEU A 73 -15.50 -5.00 8.53
C LEU A 73 -16.67 -5.62 7.74
N GLU A 74 -17.82 -4.95 7.77
CA GLU A 74 -19.01 -5.36 7.02
C GLU A 74 -18.77 -5.18 5.51
N VAL A 75 -19.06 -6.19 4.70
CA VAL A 75 -18.96 -6.10 3.22
C VAL A 75 -20.18 -5.37 2.68
N VAL A 76 -19.97 -4.23 2.03
CA VAL A 76 -21.02 -3.41 1.40
C VAL A 76 -21.23 -3.82 -0.05
N LYS A 77 -20.13 -4.04 -0.78
CA LYS A 77 -20.16 -4.58 -2.15
C LYS A 77 -19.10 -5.66 -2.26
N ASP A 78 -19.55 -6.87 -2.52
CA ASP A 78 -18.68 -8.04 -2.62
C ASP A 78 -17.71 -7.93 -3.80
N TRP A 79 -16.77 -8.87 -3.84
CA TRP A 79 -15.72 -9.00 -4.82
C TRP A 79 -16.27 -8.98 -6.24
N ARG A 80 -15.94 -7.93 -6.98
CA ARG A 80 -16.44 -7.71 -8.33
C ARG A 80 -15.34 -7.15 -9.23
N PRO A 81 -15.39 -7.45 -10.54
CA PRO A 81 -14.47 -6.89 -11.50
C PRO A 81 -14.72 -5.39 -11.66
N TRP A 82 -13.68 -4.65 -12.02
CA TRP A 82 -13.78 -3.29 -12.51
C TRP A 82 -13.01 -3.13 -13.83
N SER A 83 -13.49 -2.23 -14.68
CA SER A 83 -12.85 -1.83 -15.93
C SER A 83 -12.70 -0.30 -15.94
N THR A 84 -11.72 0.23 -16.67
CA THR A 84 -11.50 1.68 -16.79
C THR A 84 -12.61 2.41 -17.54
N ALA A 85 -13.29 1.72 -18.46
CA ALA A 85 -14.45 2.22 -19.19
C ALA A 85 -15.40 1.07 -19.58
N PRO A 86 -16.69 1.36 -19.91
CA PRO A 86 -17.61 0.35 -20.42
C PRO A 86 -17.08 -0.34 -21.67
N GLY A 87 -17.17 -1.67 -21.72
CA GLY A 87 -16.72 -2.47 -22.86
C GLY A 87 -15.21 -2.73 -22.93
N GLN A 88 -14.43 -2.30 -21.93
CA GLN A 88 -13.00 -2.60 -21.84
C GLN A 88 -12.72 -3.83 -20.96
N ASP A 89 -11.52 -4.40 -21.16
CA ASP A 89 -10.99 -5.50 -20.35
C ASP A 89 -11.02 -5.19 -18.86
N VAL A 90 -11.09 -6.26 -18.06
CA VAL A 90 -11.06 -6.17 -16.61
C VAL A 90 -9.70 -5.65 -16.16
N GLY A 91 -9.68 -4.49 -15.50
CA GLY A 91 -8.48 -3.87 -14.94
C GLY A 91 -8.09 -4.43 -13.56
N GLY A 92 -9.03 -5.12 -12.90
CA GLY A 92 -8.80 -5.79 -11.63
C GLY A 92 -10.12 -6.07 -10.91
N TYR A 93 -10.01 -6.26 -9.60
CA TYR A 93 -11.15 -6.54 -8.73
C TYR A 93 -11.15 -5.64 -7.50
N VAL A 94 -12.35 -5.42 -6.96
CA VAL A 94 -12.56 -4.55 -5.79
C VAL A 94 -13.63 -5.15 -4.88
N ILE A 95 -13.41 -5.00 -3.58
CA ILE A 95 -14.39 -5.27 -2.52
C ILE A 95 -14.52 -3.99 -1.69
N GLU A 96 -15.75 -3.65 -1.30
CA GLU A 96 -16.07 -2.45 -0.53
C GLU A 96 -16.53 -2.85 0.86
N TYR A 97 -15.94 -2.23 1.89
CA TYR A 97 -16.24 -2.47 3.30
C TYR A 97 -16.78 -1.20 3.96
N LYS A 98 -17.50 -1.38 5.07
CA LYS A 98 -18.00 -0.31 5.93
C LYS A 98 -17.05 0.03 7.07
#